data_AF-A0A9E2KI91-F1
#
_entry.id   AF-A0A9E2KI91-F1
#
_cell.length_a   1.000
_cell.length_b   1.000
_cell.length_c   1.000
_cell.angle_alpha   90.00
_cell.angle_beta   90.00
_cell.angle_gamma   90.00
#
_symmetry.space_group_name_H-M   'P 1'
#
loop_
_entity.id
_entity.type
_entity.pdbx_description
1 polymer ?
#
loop_
_entity_poly.entity_id
_entity_poly.type
_entity_poly.pdbx_seq_one_letter_code
_entity_poly.pdbx_strand_id
1 'polypeptide(L)' 'MNHLPEPGAELPFEGARNFRELGGYLSMDGVDPEIAPFLLRTLRARNGGAEAYLEAAFGLDASRLARLRSLYLE' A
#
# COMPACT_ATOMS: atom_id res chain seq x y z
N MET A 1 4.40 20.15 -18.92
CA MET A 1 3.04 20.18 -18.35
C MET A 1 2.33 18.96 -18.89
N ASN A 2 2.09 17.95 -18.06
CA ASN A 2 1.37 16.75 -18.49
C ASN A 2 -0.11 17.09 -18.53
N HIS A 3 -0.74 16.98 -19.70
CA HIS A 3 -2.17 17.16 -19.87
C HIS A 3 -2.87 16.02 -19.13
N LEU A 4 -3.69 16.35 -18.13
CA LEU A 4 -4.55 15.35 -17.49
C LEU A 4 -5.65 14.95 -18.50
N PRO A 5 -5.99 13.66 -18.61
CA PRO A 5 -7.12 13.22 -19.41
C PRO A 5 -8.42 13.77 -18.83
N GLU A 6 -9.37 14.09 -19.72
CA GLU A 6 -10.70 14.54 -19.32
C GLU A 6 -11.42 13.44 -18.51
N PRO A 7 -12.19 13.77 -17.46
CA PRO A 7 -12.95 12.79 -16.69
C PRO A 7 -13.83 11.92 -17.58
N GLY A 8 -13.65 10.59 -17.51
CA GLY A 8 -14.39 9.62 -18.33
C GLY A 8 -13.71 9.27 -19.68
N ALA A 9 -12.56 9.87 -20.00
CA ALA A 9 -11.72 9.41 -21.10
C ALA A 9 -11.16 8.01 -20.81
N GLU A 10 -11.25 7.13 -21.81
CA GLU A 10 -10.66 5.80 -21.74
C GLU A 10 -9.13 5.90 -21.70
N LEU A 11 -8.50 5.21 -20.74
CA LEU A 11 -7.06 5.23 -20.57
C LEU A 11 -6.43 4.12 -21.43
N PRO A 12 -5.47 4.44 -22.33
CA PRO A 12 -4.82 3.41 -23.12
C PRO A 12 -3.93 2.55 -22.22
N PHE A 13 -4.24 1.25 -22.11
CA PHE A 13 -3.46 0.29 -21.32
C PHE A 13 -2.18 -0.18 -22.02
N GLU A 14 -2.00 0.17 -23.29
CA GLU A 14 -0.90 -0.33 -24.10
C GLU A 14 0.44 0.32 -23.69
N GLY A 15 1.38 -0.51 -23.21
CA GLY A 15 2.70 -0.07 -22.76
C GLY A 15 2.77 0.44 -21.31
N ALA A 16 1.63 0.58 -20.62
CA ALA A 16 1.60 0.96 -19.22
C ALA A 16 1.98 -0.24 -18.33
N ARG A 17 2.98 -0.06 -17.47
CA ARG A 17 3.39 -1.08 -16.49
C ARG A 17 2.78 -0.85 -15.12
N ASN A 18 2.17 0.31 -14.93
CA ASN A 18 1.53 0.70 -13.68
C ASN A 18 0.36 1.64 -13.93
N PHE A 19 -0.73 1.50 -13.17
CA PHE A 19 -1.91 2.37 -13.23
C PHE A 19 -1.58 3.87 -13.03
N ARG A 20 -0.48 4.20 -12.35
CA ARG A 20 0.00 5.58 -12.17
C ARG A 20 0.48 6.24 -13.46
N GLU A 21 0.91 5.45 -14.44
CA GLU A 21 1.37 5.93 -15.75
C GLU A 21 0.21 6.35 -16.65
N LEU A 22 -1.03 6.00 -16.27
CA LEU A 22 -2.24 6.26 -17.04
C LEU A 22 -2.84 7.66 -16.79
N GLY A 23 -2.26 8.47 -15.90
CA GLY A 23 -2.64 9.88 -15.74
C GLY A 23 -4.04 10.16 -15.17
N GLY A 24 -4.82 9.13 -14.83
CA GLY A 24 -6.21 9.26 -14.35
C GLY A 24 -6.37 9.42 -12.82
N TYR A 25 -5.29 9.34 -12.05
CA TYR A 25 -5.33 9.46 -10.58
C TYR A 25 -4.32 10.51 -10.10
N LEU A 26 -4.79 11.44 -9.28
CA LEU A 26 -3.91 12.29 -8.48
C LEU A 26 -3.11 11.38 -7.55
N SER A 27 -1.80 11.59 -7.45
CA SER A 27 -0.86 10.74 -6.70
C SER A 27 -1.17 10.56 -5.21
N MET A 28 -2.19 11.24 -4.68
CA MET A 28 -2.71 11.06 -3.32
C MET A 28 -3.54 9.78 -3.16
N ASP A 29 -4.19 9.28 -4.22
CA ASP A 29 -5.14 8.17 -4.13
C ASP A 29 -4.50 6.78 -4.36
N GLY A 30 -3.19 6.75 -4.66
CA GLY A 30 -2.42 5.51 -4.83
C GLY A 30 -1.25 5.42 -3.86
N VAL A 31 -1.04 4.25 -3.26
CA VAL A 31 0.13 3.98 -2.40
C VAL A 31 1.40 4.20 -3.22
N ASP A 32 2.25 5.13 -2.78
CA ASP A 32 3.60 5.30 -3.31
C ASP A 32 4.49 4.19 -2.72
N PRO A 33 4.99 3.24 -3.54
CA PRO A 33 5.85 2.16 -3.04
C PRO A 33 7.15 2.70 -2.42
N GLU A 34 7.64 3.88 -2.83
CA GLU A 34 8.83 4.51 -2.23
C GLU A 34 8.58 4.98 -0.80
N ILE A 35 7.31 5.17 -0.41
CA ILE A 35 6.93 5.51 0.97
C ILE A 35 6.90 4.27 1.87
N ALA A 36 6.76 3.05 1.32
CA ALA A 36 6.69 1.84 2.13
C ALA A 36 7.94 1.64 3.03
N PRO A 37 9.19 1.80 2.54
CA PRO A 37 10.38 1.76 3.40
C PRO A 37 10.35 2.81 4.53
N PHE A 38 9.89 4.04 4.23
CA PHE A 38 9.79 5.11 5.22
C PHE A 38 8.77 4.78 6.33
N LEU A 39 7.60 4.26 5.95
CA LEU A 39 6.56 3.86 6.89
C LEU A 39 7.03 2.70 7.78
N LEU A 40 7.66 1.68 7.21
CA LEU A 40 8.20 0.55 7.97
C LEU A 40 9.27 1.00 8.97
N ARG A 41 10.16 1.92 8.57
CA ARG A 41 11.14 2.53 9.48
C ARG A 41 10.47 3.30 10.62
N THR A 42 9.48 4.12 10.29
CA THR A 42 8.73 4.94 11.27
C THR A 42 7.97 4.06 12.26
N LEU A 43 7.34 3.01 11.75
CA LEU A 43 6.56 2.07 12.54
C LEU A 43 7.47 1.28 13.49
N ARG A 44 8.64 0.85 13.03
CA ARG A 44 9.67 0.27 13.91
C ARG A 44 10.15 1.26 14.97
N ALA A 45 10.42 2.51 14.60
CA ALA A 45 10.92 3.52 15.54
C ALA A 45 9.89 3.91 16.62
N ARG A 46 8.60 3.92 16.27
CA ARG A 46 7.52 4.37 17.18
C ARG A 46 6.88 3.25 17.97
N ASN A 47 6.74 2.08 17.36
CA ASN A 47 5.95 0.97 17.92
C ASN A 47 6.78 -0.31 18.11
N GLY A 48 8.08 -0.31 17.81
CA GLY A 48 8.93 -1.50 17.93
C GLY A 48 8.87 -2.46 16.74
N GLY A 49 7.91 -2.29 15.82
CA GLY A 49 7.79 -3.12 14.62
C GLY A 49 6.34 -3.30 14.18
N ALA A 50 6.14 -3.93 13.01
CA ALA A 50 4.81 -4.18 12.43
C ALA A 50 3.97 -5.03 13.37
N GLU A 51 4.55 -6.10 13.90
CA GLU A 51 3.90 -7.04 14.81
C GLU A 51 3.45 -6.33 16.10
N ALA A 52 4.32 -5.53 16.71
CA ALA A 52 4.01 -4.81 17.94
C ALA A 52 2.92 -3.74 17.74
N TYR A 53 2.89 -3.07 16.58
CA TYR A 53 1.78 -2.17 16.24
C TYR A 53 0.47 -2.93 16.03
N LEU A 54 0.50 -4.07 15.36
CA LEU A 54 -0.69 -4.90 15.12
C LEU A 54 -1.27 -5.44 16.43
N GLU A 55 -0.41 -5.86 17.34
CA GLU A 55 -0.81 -6.29 18.67
C GLU A 55 -1.42 -5.11 19.46
N ALA A 56 -0.74 -3.97 19.52
CA ALA A 56 -1.18 -2.82 20.31
C ALA A 56 -2.47 -2.15 19.78
N ALA A 57 -2.60 -2.00 18.46
CA ALA A 57 -3.73 -1.28 17.86
C ALA A 57 -4.93 -2.18 17.54
N PHE A 58 -4.71 -3.48 17.28
CA PHE A 58 -5.74 -4.39 16.79
C PHE A 58 -5.87 -5.69 17.61
N GLY A 59 -5.04 -5.88 18.65
CA GLY A 59 -5.04 -7.11 19.44
C GLY A 59 -4.65 -8.35 18.63
N LEU A 60 -3.89 -8.15 17.55
CA LEU A 60 -3.36 -9.21 16.70
C LEU A 60 -2.07 -9.76 17.32
N ASP A 61 -2.23 -10.65 18.29
CA ASP A 61 -1.13 -11.38 18.90
C ASP A 61 -0.50 -12.42 17.92
N ALA A 62 0.62 -13.00 18.33
CA ALA A 62 1.37 -13.96 17.53
C ALA A 62 0.54 -15.18 17.08
N SER A 63 -0.39 -15.66 17.92
CA SER A 63 -1.24 -16.81 17.61
C SER A 63 -2.29 -16.46 16.54
N ARG A 64 -2.88 -15.28 16.62
CA ARG A 64 -3.83 -14.78 15.61
C ARG A 64 -3.12 -14.47 14.28
N LEU A 65 -1.91 -13.92 14.33
CA LEU A 65 -1.09 -13.71 13.13
C LEU A 65 -0.72 -15.03 12.44
N ALA A 66 -0.32 -16.04 13.21
CA ALA A 66 -0.06 -17.38 12.69
C ALA A 66 -1.31 -18.02 12.07
N ARG A 67 -2.49 -17.83 12.69
CA ARG A 67 -3.77 -18.27 12.13
C ARG A 67 -4.08 -17.60 10.80
N LEU A 68 -3.92 -16.27 10.71
CA LEU A 68 -4.08 -15.53 9.46
C LEU A 68 -3.12 -16.02 8.39
N ARG A 69 -1.86 -16.29 8.75
CA ARG A 69 -0.86 -16.82 7.83
C ARG A 69 -1.30 -18.14 7.18
N SER A 70 -1.83 -19.08 7.96
CA SER A 70 -2.35 -20.36 7.44
C SER A 70 -3.60 -20.17 6.56
N LEU A 71 -4.44 -19.18 6.83
CA LEU A 71 -5.65 -18.94 6.01
C LEU A 71 -5.37 -18.32 4.65
N TYR A 72 -4.33 -17.50 4.53
CA TYR A 72 -4.08 -16.68 3.34
C TYR A 72 -2.84 -17.08 2.54
N LEU A 73 -1.93 -17.90 3.11
CA LEU A 73 -0.69 -18.30 2.46
C LEU A 73 -0.56 -19.82 2.25
N GLU A 74 -1.62 -20.59 2.52
CA GLU A 74 -1.81 -21.95 1.99
C GLU A 74 -2.56 -21.90 0.65
#